data_AF-A0AAW2HFT5-F1
#
_entry.id   AF-A0AAW2HFT5-F1
#
_cell.length_a   1.000
_cell.length_b   1.000
_cell.length_c   1.000
_cell.angle_alpha   90.00
_cell.angle_beta   90.00
_cell.angle_gamma   90.00
#
_symmetry.space_group_name_H-M   'P 1'
#
loop_
_entity.id
_entity.type
_entity.pdbx_description
1 polymer ?
#
loop_
_entity_poly.entity_id
_entity_poly.type
_entity_poly.pdbx_seq_one_letter_code
_entity_poly.pdbx_strand_id
1 'polypeptide(L)'
;MIAMATNTNKHVQLPISRVKTIMKSSPDVENVSSESIHLVAKAAELFIQYLAQKSLMYSDNKSNLQYKDVAIIVDQDQELEFLRGEE
;
A
#
# COMPACT_ATOMS: atom_id res chain seq x y z
N MET A 1 0.78 -1.84 35.74
CA MET A 1 0.01 -2.01 34.49
C MET A 1 -0.14 -0.65 33.85
N ILE A 2 0.70 -0.33 32.86
CA ILE A 2 0.62 0.93 32.12
C ILE A 2 -0.41 0.71 31.01
N ALA A 3 -1.52 1.45 31.06
CA ALA A 3 -2.51 1.46 29.99
C ALA A 3 -1.84 1.93 28.70
N MET A 4 -1.73 1.04 27.71
CA MET A 4 -1.41 1.46 26.34
C MET A 4 -2.59 2.30 25.85
N ALA A 5 -2.36 3.59 25.65
CA ALA A 5 -3.28 4.43 24.91
C ALA A 5 -3.40 3.86 23.49
N THR A 6 -4.50 3.14 23.22
CA THR A 6 -4.85 2.76 21.86
C THR A 6 -5.25 4.04 21.15
N ASN A 7 -4.30 4.62 20.42
CA ASN A 7 -4.57 5.72 19.51
C ASN A 7 -5.47 5.17 18.40
N THR A 8 -6.78 5.18 18.64
CA THR A 8 -7.82 4.82 17.68
C THR A 8 -7.95 5.97 16.68
N ASN A 9 -6.90 6.22 15.92
CA ASN A 9 -7.00 6.99 14.69
C ASN A 9 -7.79 6.13 13.70
N LYS A 10 -9.13 6.15 13.85
CA LYS A 10 -10.09 5.44 12.99
C LYS A 10 -10.15 6.02 11.56
N HIS A 11 -9.22 6.90 11.21
CA HIS A 11 -9.21 7.62 9.96
C HIS A 11 -8.11 7.07 9.05
N VAL A 12 -8.52 6.37 8.01
CA VAL A 12 -7.66 6.10 6.85
C VAL A 12 -7.59 7.37 5.99
N GLN A 13 -6.44 7.63 5.42
CA GLN A 13 -6.17 8.73 4.50
C GLN A 13 -6.71 8.44 3.10
N LEU A 14 -6.85 7.15 2.74
CA LEU A 14 -7.38 6.76 1.45
C LEU A 14 -8.92 6.83 1.41
N PRO A 15 -9.53 7.28 0.30
CA PRO A 15 -10.98 7.31 0.16
C PRO A 15 -11.58 5.90 0.18
N ILE A 16 -12.34 5.59 1.24
CA ILE A 16 -12.99 4.28 1.45
C ILE A 16 -13.83 3.84 0.24
N SER A 17 -14.55 4.76 -0.40
CA SER A 17 -15.36 4.46 -1.59
C SER A 17 -14.51 3.95 -2.75
N ARG A 18 -13.30 4.50 -2.95
CA ARG A 18 -12.39 4.07 -4.01
C ARG A 18 -11.75 2.73 -3.70
N VAL A 19 -11.34 2.50 -2.46
CA VAL A 19 -10.85 1.19 -2.01
C VAL A 19 -11.91 0.12 -2.26
N LYS A 20 -13.17 0.39 -1.88
CA LYS A 20 -14.30 -0.51 -2.14
C LYS A 20 -14.51 -0.79 -3.63
N THR A 21 -14.48 0.24 -4.48
CA THR A 21 -14.63 0.08 -5.94
C THR A 21 -13.54 -0.81 -6.52
N ILE A 22 -12.27 -0.63 -6.12
CA ILE A 22 -11.15 -1.43 -6.58
C ILE A 22 -11.29 -2.88 -6.09
N MET A 23 -11.62 -3.10 -4.81
CA MET A 23 -11.82 -4.46 -4.30
C MET A 23 -12.93 -5.21 -5.06
N LYS A 24 -14.00 -4.52 -5.45
CA LYS A 24 -15.11 -5.07 -6.23
C LYS A 24 -14.87 -5.14 -7.74
N SER A 25 -13.74 -4.68 -8.26
CA SER A 25 -13.42 -4.84 -9.69
C SER A 25 -12.97 -6.26 -10.02
N SER A 26 -12.65 -7.08 -9.01
CA SER A 26 -12.38 -8.50 -9.20
C SER A 26 -13.68 -9.25 -9.49
N PRO A 27 -13.75 -10.07 -10.56
CA PRO A 27 -14.97 -10.75 -10.98
C PRO A 27 -15.53 -11.71 -9.93
N ASP A 28 -14.68 -12.24 -9.05
CA ASP A 28 -15.06 -13.22 -8.02
C ASP A 28 -15.44 -12.58 -6.67
N VAL A 29 -15.50 -11.24 -6.59
CA VAL A 29 -15.76 -10.51 -5.33
C VAL A 29 -17.15 -9.87 -5.34
N GLU A 30 -18.14 -10.58 -4.80
CA GLU A 30 -19.51 -10.07 -4.68
C GLU A 30 -19.69 -9.10 -3.51
N ASN A 31 -19.26 -9.52 -2.31
CA ASN A 31 -19.47 -8.79 -1.06
C ASN A 31 -18.16 -8.54 -0.34
N VAL A 32 -18.01 -7.33 0.21
CA VAL A 32 -16.85 -6.90 0.99
C VAL A 32 -17.36 -6.19 2.24
N SER A 33 -16.92 -6.64 3.41
CA SER A 33 -17.29 -6.02 4.69
C SER A 33 -16.60 -4.67 4.88
N SER A 34 -17.18 -3.83 5.74
CA SER A 34 -16.62 -2.52 6.08
C SER A 34 -15.23 -2.65 6.74
N GLU A 35 -15.06 -3.67 7.57
CA GLU A 35 -13.81 -3.98 8.28
C GLU A 35 -12.71 -4.38 7.30
N SER A 36 -13.02 -5.20 6.29
CA SER A 36 -12.06 -5.57 5.24
C SER A 36 -11.64 -4.36 4.41
N ILE A 37 -12.58 -3.48 4.05
CA ILE A 37 -12.25 -2.24 3.32
C ILE A 37 -11.33 -1.35 4.14
N HIS A 38 -11.60 -1.21 5.44
CA HIS A 38 -10.77 -0.42 6.33
C HIS A 38 -9.36 -1.01 6.49
N LEU A 39 -9.25 -2.33 6.65
CA LEU A 39 -7.97 -3.03 6.74
C LEU A 39 -7.14 -2.85 5.47
N VAL A 40 -7.75 -3.05 4.30
CA VAL A 40 -7.08 -2.88 3.00
C VAL A 40 -6.66 -1.43 2.78
N ALA A 41 -7.51 -0.46 3.15
CA ALA A 41 -7.15 0.95 3.10
C ALA A 41 -5.91 1.24 3.94
N LYS A 42 -5.84 0.70 5.16
CA LYS A 42 -4.66 0.89 6.02
C LYS A 42 -3.42 0.18 5.49
N ALA A 43 -3.57 -1.05 4.99
CA ALA A 43 -2.48 -1.80 4.38
C ALA A 43 -1.91 -1.08 3.15
N ALA A 44 -2.77 -0.52 2.30
CA ALA A 44 -2.37 0.25 1.13
C ALA A 44 -1.58 1.53 1.51
N GLU A 45 -1.97 2.24 2.57
CA GLU A 45 -1.18 3.36 3.09
C GLU A 45 0.23 2.95 3.51
N LEU A 46 0.33 1.87 4.28
CA LEU A 46 1.61 1.34 4.75
C LEU A 46 2.45 0.85 3.58
N PHE A 47 1.82 0.22 2.59
CA PHE A 47 2.47 -0.23 1.37
C PHE A 47 3.06 0.93 0.55
N ILE A 48 2.31 2.03 0.38
CA ILE A 48 2.80 3.23 -0.32
C ILE A 48 4.03 3.81 0.40
N GLN A 49 3.97 3.91 1.74
CA GLN A 49 5.10 4.40 2.54
C GLN A 49 6.32 3.49 2.41
N TYR A 50 6.11 2.17 2.51
CA TYR A 50 7.14 1.16 2.34
C TYR A 50 7.81 1.27 0.97
N LEU A 51 7.01 1.27 -0.10
CA LEU A 51 7.51 1.33 -1.48
C LEU A 51 8.30 2.62 -1.72
N ALA A 52 7.79 3.77 -1.26
CA ALA A 52 8.47 5.05 -1.43
C ALA A 52 9.80 5.10 -0.66
N GLN A 53 9.83 4.65 0.60
CA GLN A 53 11.05 4.62 1.41
C GLN A 53 12.08 3.65 0.84
N LYS A 54 11.66 2.42 0.49
CA LYS A 54 12.54 1.42 -0.09
C LYS A 54 13.13 1.91 -1.41
N SER A 55 12.31 2.47 -2.30
CA SER A 55 12.81 3.03 -3.57
C SER A 55 13.80 4.18 -3.36
N LEU A 56 13.56 5.09 -2.40
CA LEU A 56 14.47 6.19 -2.08
C LEU A 56 15.80 5.71 -1.45
N MET A 57 15.79 4.61 -0.69
CA MET A 57 17.00 4.00 -0.14
C MET A 57 17.95 3.50 -1.23
N TYR A 58 17.45 3.12 -2.41
CA TYR A 58 18.26 2.65 -3.53
C TYR A 58 18.44 3.70 -4.64
N SER A 59 17.72 4.82 -4.58
CA SER A 59 17.94 5.97 -5.47
C SER A 59 19.31 6.63 -5.22
N ASP A 60 19.97 7.07 -6.29
CA ASP A 60 21.18 7.90 -6.20
C ASP A 60 20.91 9.28 -5.58
N ASN A 61 19.66 9.75 -5.64
CA ASN A 61 19.25 11.04 -5.10
C ASN A 61 18.29 10.87 -3.91
N LYS A 62 18.80 11.10 -2.69
CA LYS A 62 18.03 10.93 -1.45
C LYS A 62 16.95 11.98 -1.18
N SER A 63 16.83 13.00 -2.03
CA SER A 63 15.79 14.04 -1.90
C SER A 63 14.79 14.04 -3.06
N ASN A 64 14.99 13.23 -4.10
CA ASN A 64 14.10 13.17 -5.26
C ASN A 64 13.91 11.72 -5.72
N LEU A 65 12.67 11.24 -5.57
CA LEU A 65 12.29 9.89 -6.02
C LEU A 65 11.79 9.93 -7.46
N GLN A 66 12.42 9.12 -8.32
CA GLN A 66 12.03 9.00 -9.73
C GLN A 66 11.41 7.62 -10.03
N TYR A 67 10.65 7.52 -11.12
CA TYR A 67 10.03 6.27 -11.54
C TYR A 67 11.05 5.12 -11.71
N LYS A 68 12.22 5.41 -12.27
CA LYS A 68 13.30 4.43 -12.44
C LYS A 68 13.72 3.79 -11.11
N ASP A 69 13.67 4.54 -10.00
CA ASP A 69 14.09 4.05 -8.69
C ASP A 69 13.08 3.02 -8.15
N VAL A 70 11.79 3.25 -8.40
CA VAL A 70 10.71 2.31 -8.09
C VAL A 70 10.83 1.06 -8.98
N ALA A 71 11.05 1.24 -10.28
CA ALA A 71 11.15 0.13 -11.23
C ALA A 71 12.31 -0.82 -10.88
N ILE A 72 13.48 -0.29 -10.50
CA ILE A 72 14.63 -1.08 -10.05
C ILE A 72 14.26 -1.93 -8.84
N ILE A 73 13.55 -1.37 -7.86
CA ILE A 73 13.18 -2.09 -6.65
C ILE A 73 12.12 -3.14 -6.89
N VAL A 74 11.14 -2.87 -7.76
CA VAL A 74 10.20 -3.89 -8.22
C VAL A 74 10.93 -5.05 -8.92
N ASP A 75 12.00 -4.77 -9.65
CA ASP A 75 12.79 -5.78 -10.37
C ASP A 75 13.79 -6.56 -9.49
N GLN A 76 14.18 -6.03 -8.34
CA GLN A 76 15.16 -6.67 -7.45
C GLN A 76 14.53 -7.37 -6.24
N ASP A 77 13.36 -6.90 -5.79
CA ASP A 77 12.73 -7.38 -4.56
C ASP A 77 11.64 -8.40 -4.86
N GLN A 78 11.80 -9.61 -4.33
CA GLN A 78 10.83 -10.69 -4.50
C GLN A 78 9.49 -10.37 -3.84
N GLU A 79 9.46 -9.60 -2.73
CA GLU A 79 8.21 -9.21 -2.09
C GLU A 79 7.34 -8.27 -2.96
N LEU A 80 7.96 -7.65 -3.97
CA LEU A 80 7.33 -6.71 -4.90
C LEU A 80 7.09 -7.33 -6.29
N GLU A 81 7.30 -8.63 -6.45
CA GLU A 81 7.13 -9.34 -7.72
C GLU A 81 5.74 -9.14 -8.34
N PHE A 82 4.70 -9.03 -7.50
CA PHE A 82 3.32 -8.77 -7.92
C PHE A 82 3.12 -7.43 -8.67
N LEU A 83 4.10 -6.53 -8.66
CA LEU A 83 4.07 -5.25 -9.39
C LEU A 83 4.70 -5.32 -10.79
N ARG A 84 5.35 -6.42 -11.18
CA ARG A 84 6.04 -6.53 -12.49
C ARG A 84 5.09 -6.57 -13.70
N GLY A 85 3.79 -6.75 -13.45
CA GLY A 85 2.79 -6.99 -14.48
C GLY A 85 2.79 -8.46 -14.90
N GLU A 86 1.63 -8.97 -15.30
CA GLU A 86 1.55 -10.25 -15.99
C GLU A 86 2.01 -10.06 -17.45
N GLU A 87 2.77 -11.01 -18.00
CA GLU A 87 2.94 -11.15 -19.46
C GLU A 87 1.62 -11.53 -20.14
#